data_AF-A0A1Q5SSE7-F1
#
_entry.id   AF-A0A1Q5SSE7-F1
#
_cell.length_a   1.000
_cell.length_b   1.000
_cell.length_c   1.000
_cell.angle_alpha   90.00
_cell.angle_beta   90.00
_cell.angle_gamma   90.00
#
_symmetry.space_group_name_H-M   'P 1'
#
loop_
_entity.id
_entity.type
_entity.pdbx_description
1 polymer ?
#
loop_
_entity_poly.entity_id
_entity_poly.type
_entity_poly.pdbx_seq_one_letter_code
_entity_poly.pdbx_strand_id
1 'polypeptide(L)'
;MKSISVAFLALVCFRACPTRAVNTTKFKPFSSVVIFGDSYTDQGVSQYRPGSNGAVGQPGTVLSTGGRVWPEYVNQYSGVKVYDYARSGSVCDSAFSSKARRGVKQDQIPTFLADNEYVNNSTGQRVLDNPSAETVYAIWIGTNDLGNGIFLTEEQPKGMPLTNYTDCVFEQLDRLYDIGARRFVIMNIAPLDLSPQYALPENAGVTASRYWKDKTQYNSNLTQISEKMRQYSTLVNSIYEFQVPYQVKITRRYSKSQFALFDVHSLVPEYSSLMAMNLMNYSSGDSYTTVGFQYGGSQPNASNPIGNPALPGKTTSGGYNWVENLVAKYNKSVVLAYDFAIAGATVDSNLIPPYQPAVKSFVQQVQIFQEHYSNTSGTWNSNDSLFTAWFGMNDIPRGENLSDWTTISGETVQQYLAQAQILYDIGSRYFVFLEVPPLQRTPLLLGESASAQEAMASDVDKFNKAIRKGIRDFAHHNREATVWMLNTTNVFNKALDNPTAYGAPNAVCYSSNGVSCLWWNDYHPGQAIQDLVAQSISGLIKSRAHAI
;
A
#
# COMPACT_ATOMS: atom_id res chain seq x y z
N MET A 1 35.43 15.53 -0.86
CA MET A 1 34.53 16.38 -0.04
C MET A 1 33.28 16.74 -0.84
N LYS A 2 32.20 15.97 -0.62
CA LYS A 2 30.78 16.35 -0.60
C LYS A 2 30.00 15.03 -0.64
N SER A 3 29.52 14.62 0.53
CA SER A 3 28.79 13.39 0.79
C SER A 3 27.47 13.36 0.02
N ILE A 4 27.23 12.26 -0.69
CA ILE A 4 25.93 11.92 -1.25
C ILE A 4 25.23 11.06 -0.19
N SER A 5 24.21 11.63 0.44
CA SER A 5 23.46 10.99 1.53
C SER A 5 22.64 9.80 1.03
N VAL A 6 22.78 8.69 1.73
CA VAL A 6 22.09 7.41 1.54
C VAL A 6 20.60 7.55 1.90
N ALA A 7 19.72 7.36 0.90
CA ALA A 7 18.27 7.50 1.03
C ALA A 7 17.50 6.22 0.67
N PHE A 8 18.11 5.03 0.82
CA PHE A 8 17.51 3.79 0.33
C PHE A 8 17.02 2.80 1.40
N LEU A 9 17.18 3.10 2.70
CA LEU A 9 16.51 2.35 3.78
C LEU A 9 15.27 3.05 4.35
N ALA A 10 14.87 4.18 3.75
CA ALA A 10 13.67 4.95 4.12
C ALA A 10 12.49 4.79 3.12
N LEU A 11 12.64 3.97 2.08
CA LEU A 11 11.65 3.86 0.99
C LEU A 11 10.66 2.69 1.16
N VAL A 12 10.00 2.57 2.31
CA VAL A 12 8.68 1.89 2.42
C VAL A 12 7.75 2.55 3.45
N CYS A 13 8.25 3.39 4.36
CA CYS A 13 7.41 4.19 5.24
C CYS A 13 7.58 5.67 4.94
N PHE A 14 6.62 6.29 4.25
CA PHE A 14 5.99 7.58 4.59
C PHE A 14 5.09 8.06 3.44
N ARG A 15 3.80 8.18 3.73
CA ARG A 15 2.88 9.12 3.04
C ARG A 15 3.46 10.53 3.22
N ALA A 16 3.58 11.29 2.13
CA ALA A 16 3.99 12.69 2.17
C ALA A 16 2.80 13.60 2.54
N CYS A 17 2.92 14.34 3.64
CA CYS A 17 2.27 15.62 3.89
C CYS A 17 3.40 16.67 4.01
N PRO A 18 3.14 17.98 3.80
CA PRO A 18 4.11 18.91 3.24
C PRO A 18 5.25 19.24 4.20
N THR A 19 6.36 19.57 3.58
CA THR A 19 7.61 20.05 4.17
C THR A 19 7.39 21.30 5.02
N ARG A 20 7.09 21.12 6.32
CA ARG A 20 7.94 21.80 7.30
C ARG A 20 9.32 21.21 7.10
N ALA A 21 10.34 22.05 6.90
CA ALA A 21 11.72 21.61 6.93
C ALA A 21 11.94 20.83 8.24
N VAL A 22 11.82 19.51 8.16
CA VAL A 22 12.31 18.63 9.21
C VAL A 22 13.79 18.88 9.16
N ASN A 23 14.29 19.52 10.20
CA ASN A 23 15.70 19.72 10.42
C ASN A 23 16.32 18.30 10.39
N THR A 24 16.88 17.89 9.24
CA THR A 24 17.48 16.57 8.99
C THR A 24 18.74 16.35 9.83
N THR A 25 19.09 17.33 10.66
CA THR A 25 20.17 17.32 11.64
C THR A 25 19.87 16.50 12.91
N LYS A 26 18.69 15.85 13.04
CA LYS A 26 18.31 15.13 14.28
C LYS A 26 18.20 13.60 14.21
N PHE A 27 18.23 12.96 13.04
CA PHE A 27 18.34 11.50 12.96
C PHE A 27 19.75 11.12 12.56
N LYS A 28 20.50 10.53 13.51
CA LYS A 28 21.75 9.86 13.15
C LYS A 28 21.45 8.74 12.13
N PRO A 29 22.20 8.62 11.03
CA PRO A 29 22.10 7.46 10.16
C PRO A 29 22.36 6.17 10.95
N PHE A 30 21.64 5.10 10.62
CA PHE A 30 21.90 3.78 11.20
C PHE A 30 23.23 3.26 10.66
N SER A 31 24.02 2.60 11.52
CA SER A 31 25.31 2.02 11.14
C SER A 31 25.25 0.51 10.98
N SER A 32 24.26 -0.14 11.59
CA SER A 32 24.09 -1.60 11.50
C SER A 32 22.64 -2.07 11.65
N VAL A 33 22.40 -3.30 11.20
CA VAL A 33 21.17 -4.06 11.43
C VAL A 33 21.53 -5.46 11.95
N VAL A 34 20.80 -5.92 12.96
CA VAL A 34 20.83 -7.29 13.48
C VAL A 34 19.51 -7.96 13.14
N ILE A 35 19.55 -9.13 12.51
CA ILE A 35 18.37 -9.77 11.91
C ILE A 35 18.21 -11.18 12.47
N PHE A 36 16.98 -11.51 12.84
CA PHE A 36 16.55 -12.83 13.31
C PHE A 36 15.42 -13.34 12.41
N GLY A 37 15.32 -14.65 12.21
CA GLY A 37 14.27 -15.19 11.37
C GLY A 37 14.49 -16.60 10.85
N ASP A 38 13.78 -16.94 9.78
CA ASP A 38 13.82 -18.26 9.16
C ASP A 38 14.50 -18.28 7.78
N SER A 39 14.19 -19.31 6.98
CA SER A 39 14.69 -19.49 5.61
C SER A 39 14.42 -18.33 4.66
N TYR A 40 13.45 -17.45 4.94
CA TYR A 40 13.19 -16.29 4.08
C TYR A 40 14.24 -15.18 4.29
N THR A 41 15.08 -15.33 5.31
CA THR A 41 16.08 -14.35 5.74
C THR A 41 17.51 -14.92 5.70
N ASP A 42 17.68 -16.19 6.08
CA ASP A 42 18.97 -16.86 6.32
C ASP A 42 20.01 -16.75 5.19
N GLN A 43 21.10 -16.01 5.46
CA GLN A 43 22.32 -15.94 4.62
C GLN A 43 23.32 -17.08 4.87
N GLY A 44 23.03 -18.02 5.78
CA GLY A 44 23.90 -19.16 6.10
C GLY A 44 25.04 -18.85 7.07
N VAL A 45 25.00 -17.70 7.77
CA VAL A 45 26.04 -17.31 8.74
C VAL A 45 25.76 -17.89 10.12
N SER A 46 26.56 -18.85 10.58
CA SER A 46 26.32 -19.56 11.84
C SER A 46 26.71 -18.78 13.11
N GLN A 47 27.70 -17.89 13.03
CA GLN A 47 28.14 -16.97 14.09
C GLN A 47 29.12 -15.95 13.51
N TYR A 48 29.27 -14.81 14.18
CA TYR A 48 30.20 -13.75 13.77
C TYR A 48 31.49 -13.74 14.60
N ARG A 49 31.52 -14.35 15.79
CA ARG A 49 32.79 -14.57 16.51
C ARG A 49 33.68 -15.62 15.81
N PRO A 50 35.01 -15.51 15.95
CA PRO A 50 35.94 -16.52 15.44
C PRO A 50 35.61 -17.92 15.97
N GLY A 51 35.56 -18.90 15.07
CA GLY A 51 35.47 -20.32 15.43
C GLY A 51 36.77 -20.84 16.05
N SER A 52 36.81 -22.13 16.39
CA SER A 52 38.01 -22.79 16.94
C SER A 52 39.22 -22.73 15.99
N ASN A 53 38.99 -22.52 14.70
CA ASN A 53 40.00 -22.34 13.66
C ASN A 53 40.32 -20.86 13.35
N GLY A 54 39.77 -19.91 14.11
CA GLY A 54 39.96 -18.47 13.91
C GLY A 54 39.12 -17.85 12.79
N ALA A 55 38.32 -18.62 12.04
CA ALA A 55 37.50 -18.11 10.96
C ALA A 55 36.21 -17.45 11.48
N VAL A 56 35.82 -16.34 10.86
CA VAL A 56 34.51 -15.67 11.06
C VAL A 56 33.54 -16.17 10.00
N GLY A 57 32.28 -16.42 10.38
CA GLY A 57 31.24 -16.84 9.45
C GLY A 57 31.09 -15.87 8.27
N GLN A 58 30.94 -16.42 7.08
CA GLN A 58 30.68 -15.68 5.85
C GLN A 58 29.34 -16.12 5.27
N PRO A 59 28.62 -15.24 4.54
CA PRO A 59 27.42 -15.63 3.82
C PRO A 59 27.69 -16.85 2.92
N GLY A 60 26.74 -17.79 2.91
CA GLY A 60 26.78 -18.96 2.04
C GLY A 60 26.56 -18.60 0.57
N THR A 61 26.97 -19.50 -0.32
CA THR A 61 26.78 -19.36 -1.78
C THR A 61 25.48 -19.98 -2.28
N VAL A 62 24.77 -20.73 -1.44
CA VAL A 62 23.51 -21.42 -1.76
C VAL A 62 22.45 -20.98 -0.77
N LEU A 63 21.59 -20.07 -1.22
CA LEU A 63 20.56 -19.43 -0.40
C LEU A 63 19.15 -19.80 -0.87
N SER A 64 18.14 -19.55 -0.03
CA SER A 64 16.76 -19.99 -0.25
C SER A 64 16.10 -19.43 -1.52
N THR A 65 16.54 -18.26 -1.98
CA THR A 65 16.03 -17.61 -3.20
C THR A 65 16.72 -18.09 -4.48
N GLY A 66 17.75 -18.94 -4.38
CA GLY A 66 18.64 -19.26 -5.51
C GLY A 66 19.56 -18.12 -5.93
N GLY A 67 19.54 -17.01 -5.19
CA GLY A 67 20.33 -15.80 -5.41
C GLY A 67 20.53 -15.05 -4.09
N ARG A 68 20.31 -13.73 -4.07
CA ARG A 68 20.39 -12.94 -2.82
C ARG A 68 19.14 -13.07 -1.97
N VAL A 69 19.32 -13.04 -0.66
CA VAL A 69 18.22 -12.82 0.32
C VAL A 69 18.13 -11.34 0.70
N TRP A 70 16.99 -10.92 1.26
CA TRP A 70 16.71 -9.50 1.54
C TRP A 70 17.77 -8.78 2.41
N PRO A 71 18.45 -9.42 3.39
CA PRO A 71 19.52 -8.77 4.14
C PRO A 71 20.69 -8.28 3.26
N GLU A 72 21.01 -8.99 2.17
CA GLU A 72 22.06 -8.55 1.26
C GLU A 72 21.68 -7.28 0.51
N TYR A 73 20.40 -7.13 0.16
CA TYR A 73 19.90 -5.90 -0.45
C TYR A 73 19.94 -4.73 0.53
N VAL A 74 19.71 -4.97 1.84
CA VAL A 74 19.90 -3.95 2.87
C VAL A 74 21.35 -3.47 2.88
N ASN A 75 22.33 -4.39 2.87
CA ASN A 75 23.74 -4.02 2.78
C ASN A 75 24.05 -3.25 1.49
N GLN A 76 23.61 -3.77 0.34
CA GLN A 76 23.88 -3.19 -0.98
C GLN A 76 23.35 -1.75 -1.10
N TYR A 77 22.13 -1.50 -0.64
CA TYR A 77 21.46 -0.22 -0.87
C TYR A 77 21.73 0.83 0.21
N SER A 78 22.15 0.43 1.40
CA SER A 78 22.41 1.38 2.50
C SER A 78 23.86 1.46 2.94
N GLY A 79 24.68 0.46 2.61
CA GLY A 79 26.05 0.35 3.10
C GLY A 79 26.16 0.06 4.61
N VAL A 80 25.05 -0.20 5.31
CA VAL A 80 25.09 -0.55 6.74
C VAL A 80 25.63 -1.96 6.95
N LYS A 81 26.20 -2.21 8.12
CA LYS A 81 26.64 -3.55 8.53
C LYS A 81 25.43 -4.43 8.80
N VAL A 82 25.43 -5.63 8.24
CA VAL A 82 24.33 -6.60 8.38
C VAL A 82 24.83 -7.81 9.16
N TYR A 83 24.16 -8.08 10.29
CA TYR A 83 24.41 -9.23 11.15
C TYR A 83 23.17 -10.12 11.17
N ASP A 84 23.21 -11.18 10.38
CA ASP A 84 22.10 -12.09 10.18
C ASP A 84 22.29 -13.39 10.95
N TYR A 85 21.40 -13.59 11.92
CA TYR A 85 21.33 -14.77 12.75
C TYR A 85 20.18 -15.70 12.36
N ALA A 86 19.46 -15.40 11.28
CA ALA A 86 18.37 -16.25 10.81
C ALA A 86 18.86 -17.65 10.45
N ARG A 87 17.93 -18.60 10.51
CA ARG A 87 18.22 -20.03 10.31
C ARG A 87 17.09 -20.68 9.55
N SER A 88 17.43 -21.35 8.46
CA SER A 88 16.47 -22.06 7.62
C SER A 88 15.71 -23.12 8.42
N GLY A 89 14.38 -23.07 8.36
CA GLY A 89 13.49 -23.99 9.07
C GLY A 89 13.25 -23.65 10.55
N SER A 90 13.74 -22.51 11.03
CA SER A 90 13.52 -22.11 12.42
C SER A 90 12.10 -21.66 12.70
N VAL A 91 11.72 -21.91 13.95
CA VAL A 91 10.53 -21.38 14.63
C VAL A 91 10.96 -20.35 15.66
N CYS A 92 10.03 -19.61 16.27
CA CYS A 92 10.38 -18.74 17.38
C CYS A 92 10.89 -19.56 18.59
N ASP A 93 10.11 -20.55 19.02
CA ASP A 93 10.44 -21.44 20.14
C ASP A 93 10.46 -22.89 19.68
N SER A 94 11.60 -23.58 19.80
CA SER A 94 11.69 -25.00 19.44
C SER A 94 10.77 -25.90 20.28
N ALA A 95 10.21 -25.42 21.39
CA ALA A 95 9.20 -26.14 22.14
C ALA A 95 7.90 -26.41 21.35
N PHE A 96 7.64 -25.65 20.27
CA PHE A 96 6.45 -25.83 19.43
C PHE A 96 6.51 -27.12 18.60
N SER A 97 7.72 -27.63 18.31
CA SER A 97 7.90 -28.82 17.47
C SER A 97 9.05 -29.68 17.95
N SER A 98 8.79 -30.98 18.11
CA SER A 98 9.86 -31.96 18.36
C SER A 98 10.86 -32.08 17.21
N LYS A 99 10.51 -31.56 16.02
CA LYS A 99 11.32 -31.59 14.80
C LYS A 99 12.10 -30.28 14.57
N ALA A 100 11.68 -29.17 15.19
CA ALA A 100 12.31 -27.87 14.99
C ALA A 100 13.73 -27.87 15.54
N ARG A 101 14.66 -27.38 14.71
CA ARG A 101 16.06 -27.21 15.09
C ARG A 101 16.35 -25.72 15.14
N ARG A 102 17.03 -25.28 16.20
CA ARG A 102 17.60 -23.93 16.32
C ARG A 102 16.57 -22.79 16.26
N GLY A 103 15.59 -22.80 17.16
CA GLY A 103 14.62 -21.72 17.28
C GLY A 103 15.26 -20.37 17.64
N VAL A 104 14.56 -19.27 17.38
CA VAL A 104 15.04 -17.91 17.72
C VAL A 104 15.43 -17.84 19.20
N LYS A 105 14.60 -18.43 20.08
CA LYS A 105 14.81 -18.45 21.53
C LYS A 105 16.03 -19.26 21.97
N GLN A 106 16.24 -20.44 21.36
CA GLN A 106 17.28 -21.40 21.78
C GLN A 106 18.63 -21.20 21.08
N ASP A 107 18.66 -20.64 19.87
CA ASP A 107 19.88 -20.56 19.06
C ASP A 107 20.22 -19.11 18.71
N GLN A 108 19.33 -18.40 18.01
CA GLN A 108 19.68 -17.14 17.36
C GLN A 108 19.97 -16.01 18.36
N ILE A 109 19.06 -15.78 19.31
CA ILE A 109 19.25 -14.76 20.35
C ILE A 109 20.46 -15.10 21.24
N PRO A 110 20.60 -16.31 21.81
CA PRO A 110 21.80 -16.68 22.57
C PRO A 110 23.11 -16.50 21.80
N THR A 111 23.14 -16.85 20.51
CA THR A 111 24.34 -16.70 19.67
C THR A 111 24.68 -15.22 19.45
N PHE A 112 23.68 -14.39 19.15
CA PHE A 112 23.88 -12.94 19.03
C PHE A 112 24.39 -12.35 20.35
N LEU A 113 23.80 -12.70 21.49
CA LEU A 113 24.25 -12.20 22.79
C LEU A 113 25.72 -12.57 23.06
N ALA A 114 26.11 -13.81 22.76
CA ALA A 114 27.49 -14.28 22.90
C ALA A 114 28.46 -13.54 21.96
N ASP A 115 28.07 -13.27 20.72
CA ASP A 115 28.88 -12.49 19.77
C ASP A 115 28.96 -11.01 20.19
N ASN A 116 27.86 -10.44 20.68
CA ASN A 116 27.79 -9.05 21.10
C ASN A 116 28.68 -8.75 22.32
N GLU A 117 28.82 -9.72 23.23
CA GLU A 117 29.69 -9.63 24.40
C GLU A 117 31.16 -9.97 24.10
N TYR A 118 31.44 -10.63 22.98
CA TYR A 118 32.80 -11.07 22.65
C TYR A 118 33.72 -9.88 22.36
N VAL A 119 34.83 -9.81 23.09
CA VAL A 119 35.95 -8.90 22.86
C VAL A 119 37.18 -9.74 22.53
N ASN A 120 37.83 -9.45 21.42
CA ASN A 120 39.06 -10.14 21.03
C ASN A 120 40.20 -9.72 21.96
N ASN A 121 40.79 -10.68 22.69
CA ASN A 121 41.84 -10.40 23.67
C ASN A 121 43.12 -9.80 23.06
N SER A 122 43.38 -10.05 21.77
CA SER A 122 44.58 -9.55 21.09
C SER A 122 44.39 -8.14 20.53
N THR A 123 43.19 -7.79 20.06
CA THR A 123 42.91 -6.47 19.46
C THR A 123 42.18 -5.52 20.39
N GLY A 124 41.57 -6.03 21.46
CA GLY A 124 40.68 -5.26 22.35
C GLY A 124 39.36 -4.83 21.71
N GLN A 125 39.06 -5.29 20.49
CA GLN A 125 37.88 -4.89 19.74
C GLN A 125 36.74 -5.90 19.88
N ARG A 126 35.50 -5.39 19.90
CA ARG A 126 34.30 -6.21 19.76
C ARG A 126 34.20 -6.74 18.34
N VAL A 127 33.63 -7.94 18.18
CA VAL A 127 33.43 -8.53 16.85
C VAL A 127 32.25 -7.89 16.10
N LEU A 128 31.24 -7.42 16.84
CA LEU A 128 30.13 -6.65 16.29
C LEU A 128 30.39 -5.15 16.47
N ASP A 129 30.19 -4.39 15.40
CA ASP A 129 30.12 -2.92 15.45
C ASP A 129 28.66 -2.51 15.30
N ASN A 130 27.95 -2.56 16.41
CA ASN A 130 26.51 -2.40 16.50
C ASN A 130 26.10 -1.48 17.68
N PRO A 131 26.58 -0.23 17.74
CA PRO A 131 26.22 0.68 18.81
C PRO A 131 24.70 0.81 18.93
N SER A 132 24.14 0.53 20.11
CA SER A 132 22.69 0.43 20.32
C SER A 132 21.89 1.66 19.87
N ALA A 133 22.51 2.84 19.95
CA ALA A 133 21.97 4.10 19.49
C ALA A 133 21.95 4.28 17.96
N GLU A 134 22.48 3.34 17.18
CA GLU A 134 22.54 3.38 15.71
C GLU A 134 22.21 2.02 15.05
N THR A 135 21.86 1.01 15.85
CA THR A 135 21.47 -0.34 15.40
C THR A 135 19.96 -0.49 15.30
N VAL A 136 19.50 -1.21 14.26
CA VAL A 136 18.13 -1.70 14.10
C VAL A 136 18.10 -3.21 14.33
N TYR A 137 17.10 -3.70 15.05
CA TYR A 137 16.90 -5.13 15.33
C TYR A 137 15.64 -5.60 14.62
N ALA A 138 15.78 -6.47 13.63
CA ALA A 138 14.69 -6.96 12.81
C ALA A 138 14.39 -8.43 13.13
N ILE A 139 13.10 -8.80 13.17
CA ILE A 139 12.67 -10.19 13.32
C ILE A 139 11.60 -10.53 12.28
N TRP A 140 11.85 -11.57 11.49
CA TRP A 140 10.88 -12.14 10.55
C TRP A 140 10.81 -13.66 10.69
N ILE A 141 9.79 -14.11 11.40
CA ILE A 141 9.61 -15.50 11.82
C ILE A 141 8.12 -15.85 11.74
N GLY A 142 7.76 -17.12 11.88
CA GLY A 142 6.37 -17.57 11.93
C GLY A 142 5.96 -18.48 10.77
N THR A 143 6.72 -18.53 9.68
CA THR A 143 6.41 -19.39 8.52
C THR A 143 6.38 -20.86 8.91
N ASN A 144 7.37 -21.29 9.70
CA ASN A 144 7.47 -22.66 10.18
C ASN A 144 6.59 -22.87 11.41
N ASP A 145 6.39 -21.85 12.25
CA ASP A 145 5.52 -21.89 13.43
C ASP A 145 4.09 -22.23 13.01
N LEU A 146 3.54 -21.49 12.05
CA LEU A 146 2.20 -21.72 11.52
C LEU A 146 2.08 -22.98 10.69
N GLY A 147 3.18 -23.45 10.09
CA GLY A 147 3.21 -24.45 9.04
C GLY A 147 2.87 -25.89 9.46
N ASN A 148 3.01 -26.80 8.49
CA ASN A 148 2.86 -28.22 8.73
C ASN A 148 3.95 -28.74 9.68
N GLY A 149 3.57 -29.65 10.58
CA GLY A 149 4.44 -30.15 11.65
C GLY A 149 4.29 -29.41 12.97
N ILE A 150 3.44 -28.37 13.03
CA ILE A 150 3.13 -27.55 14.22
C ILE A 150 1.64 -27.16 14.18
N PHE A 151 1.30 -25.86 14.12
CA PHE A 151 -0.06 -25.38 14.37
C PHE A 151 -1.03 -25.76 13.25
N LEU A 152 -0.60 -25.79 11.99
CA LEU A 152 -1.47 -26.16 10.88
C LEU A 152 -1.93 -27.61 10.97
N THR A 153 -1.08 -28.53 11.44
CA THR A 153 -1.36 -29.97 11.54
C THR A 153 -1.59 -30.47 12.97
N GLU A 154 -1.76 -29.53 13.91
CA GLU A 154 -2.04 -29.80 15.31
C GLU A 154 -0.99 -30.69 16.02
N GLU A 155 0.27 -30.57 15.59
CA GLU A 155 1.40 -31.34 16.11
C GLU A 155 2.14 -30.64 17.27
N GLN A 156 1.76 -29.40 17.61
CA GLN A 156 2.28 -28.72 18.80
C GLN A 156 1.86 -29.42 20.10
N PRO A 157 2.57 -29.19 21.24
CA PRO A 157 2.17 -29.73 22.53
C PRO A 157 0.70 -29.43 22.88
N LYS A 158 0.02 -30.42 23.49
CA LYS A 158 -1.42 -30.34 23.82
C LYS A 158 -1.74 -29.09 24.65
N GLY A 159 -2.74 -28.33 24.20
CA GLY A 159 -3.23 -27.13 24.89
C GLY A 159 -2.42 -25.86 24.62
N MET A 160 -1.38 -25.93 23.79
CA MET A 160 -0.59 -24.76 23.41
C MET A 160 -1.39 -23.88 22.42
N PRO A 161 -1.66 -22.61 22.76
CA PRO A 161 -2.37 -21.70 21.87
C PRO A 161 -1.43 -21.10 20.82
N LEU A 162 -1.99 -20.68 19.69
CA LEU A 162 -1.26 -20.00 18.60
C LEU A 162 -0.53 -18.74 19.09
N THR A 163 -1.08 -18.05 20.10
CA THR A 163 -0.49 -16.83 20.68
C THR A 163 0.87 -17.08 21.33
N ASN A 164 1.21 -18.33 21.71
CA ASN A 164 2.55 -18.63 22.24
C ASN A 164 3.65 -18.27 21.23
N TYR A 165 3.36 -18.35 19.93
CA TYR A 165 4.29 -17.90 18.89
C TYR A 165 4.55 -16.39 18.98
N THR A 166 3.51 -15.57 19.01
CA THR A 166 3.67 -14.11 19.08
C THR A 166 4.25 -13.69 20.44
N ASP A 167 3.87 -14.37 21.52
CA ASP A 167 4.43 -14.14 22.86
C ASP A 167 5.93 -14.45 22.90
N CYS A 168 6.38 -15.55 22.27
CA CYS A 168 7.80 -15.85 22.12
C CYS A 168 8.56 -14.72 21.42
N VAL A 169 7.98 -14.11 20.38
CA VAL A 169 8.61 -12.97 19.69
C VAL A 169 8.81 -11.82 20.67
N PHE A 170 7.79 -11.42 21.42
CA PHE A 170 7.93 -10.35 22.42
C PHE A 170 8.88 -10.72 23.56
N GLU A 171 8.91 -11.98 24.03
CA GLU A 171 9.92 -12.46 24.99
C GLU A 171 11.35 -12.29 24.45
N GLN A 172 11.58 -12.53 23.17
CA GLN A 172 12.91 -12.36 22.58
C GLN A 172 13.26 -10.88 22.40
N LEU A 173 12.29 -10.03 22.08
CA LEU A 173 12.48 -8.58 22.04
C LEU A 173 12.81 -8.00 23.42
N ASP A 174 12.25 -8.55 24.51
CA ASP A 174 12.63 -8.17 25.87
C ASP A 174 14.12 -8.43 26.12
N ARG A 175 14.62 -9.61 25.75
CA ARG A 175 16.05 -9.95 25.93
C ARG A 175 16.97 -8.99 25.17
N LEU A 176 16.57 -8.55 23.98
CA LEU A 176 17.31 -7.53 23.23
C LEU A 176 17.20 -6.15 23.91
N TYR A 177 16.02 -5.80 24.39
CA TYR A 177 15.79 -4.54 25.09
C TYR A 177 16.62 -4.44 26.37
N ASP A 178 16.77 -5.53 27.11
CA ASP A 178 17.55 -5.61 28.35
C ASP A 178 19.04 -5.29 28.15
N ILE A 179 19.59 -5.65 26.97
CA ILE A 179 20.98 -5.31 26.61
C ILE A 179 21.12 -3.95 25.90
N GLY A 180 20.04 -3.15 25.88
CA GLY A 180 20.08 -1.78 25.37
C GLY A 180 19.54 -1.58 23.95
N ALA A 181 18.97 -2.59 23.29
CA ALA A 181 18.33 -2.40 22.00
C ALA A 181 17.11 -1.47 22.11
N ARG A 182 16.97 -0.51 21.19
CA ARG A 182 15.88 0.50 21.24
C ARG A 182 15.16 0.70 19.91
N ARG A 183 15.52 -0.02 18.85
CA ARG A 183 14.88 0.13 17.54
C ARG A 183 14.55 -1.22 16.96
N PHE A 184 13.27 -1.51 16.85
CA PHE A 184 12.78 -2.83 16.50
C PHE A 184 11.95 -2.77 15.22
N VAL A 185 12.15 -3.76 14.36
CA VAL A 185 11.31 -4.01 13.18
C VAL A 185 10.75 -5.42 13.33
N ILE A 186 9.43 -5.54 13.43
CA ILE A 186 8.73 -6.81 13.40
C ILE A 186 8.14 -6.94 12.00
N MET A 187 8.47 -8.01 11.28
CA MET A 187 7.88 -8.31 9.98
C MET A 187 6.72 -9.29 10.18
N ASN A 188 5.53 -8.95 9.69
CA ASN A 188 4.36 -9.81 9.84
C ASN A 188 4.45 -11.06 8.93
N ILE A 189 3.40 -11.88 8.90
CA ILE A 189 3.38 -13.13 8.12
C ILE A 189 3.01 -12.84 6.67
N ALA A 190 3.84 -13.28 5.71
CA ALA A 190 3.49 -13.27 4.29
C ALA A 190 2.22 -14.11 4.03
N PRO A 191 1.46 -13.92 2.94
CA PRO A 191 0.27 -14.72 2.65
C PRO A 191 0.68 -16.15 2.27
N LEU A 192 0.88 -17.00 3.28
CA LEU A 192 1.44 -18.34 3.12
C LEU A 192 0.51 -19.24 2.32
N ASP A 193 -0.81 -18.99 2.37
CA ASP A 193 -1.83 -19.65 1.55
C ASP A 193 -1.60 -19.48 0.04
N LEU A 194 -0.85 -18.46 -0.38
CA LEU A 194 -0.47 -18.25 -1.78
C LEU A 194 0.86 -18.93 -2.16
N SER A 195 1.58 -19.50 -1.19
CA SER A 195 2.80 -20.25 -1.50
C SER A 195 2.45 -21.59 -2.15
N PRO A 196 3.28 -22.15 -3.06
CA PRO A 196 2.99 -23.42 -3.73
C PRO A 196 2.65 -24.57 -2.78
N GLN A 197 3.19 -24.56 -1.56
CA GLN A 197 2.91 -25.58 -0.57
C GLN A 197 1.46 -25.55 -0.05
N TYR A 198 0.84 -24.38 0.09
CA TYR A 198 -0.48 -24.22 0.69
C TYR A 198 -1.56 -23.77 -0.30
N ALA A 199 -1.16 -23.23 -1.45
CA ALA A 199 -2.07 -22.81 -2.52
C ALA A 199 -2.87 -23.99 -3.09
N LEU A 200 -3.98 -23.63 -3.72
CA LEU A 200 -4.79 -24.52 -4.54
C LEU A 200 -4.10 -24.82 -5.88
N PRO A 201 -4.35 -25.99 -6.51
CA PRO A 201 -3.76 -26.35 -7.81
C PRO A 201 -3.94 -25.30 -8.90
N GLU A 202 -5.11 -24.66 -8.97
CA GLU A 202 -5.40 -23.55 -9.90
C GLU A 202 -4.50 -22.32 -9.70
N ASN A 203 -3.90 -22.18 -8.52
CA ASN A 203 -2.97 -21.10 -8.14
C ASN A 203 -1.52 -21.61 -8.02
N ALA A 204 -1.15 -22.59 -8.85
CA ALA A 204 0.18 -23.23 -8.83
C ALA A 204 0.52 -23.94 -7.49
N GLY A 205 -0.50 -24.28 -6.71
CA GLY A 205 -0.38 -25.14 -5.55
C GLY A 205 -0.01 -26.57 -5.91
N VAL A 206 0.79 -27.21 -5.07
CA VAL A 206 1.17 -28.61 -5.24
C VAL A 206 0.42 -29.51 -4.26
N THR A 207 0.11 -30.73 -4.72
CA THR A 207 -0.51 -31.78 -3.89
C THR A 207 0.49 -32.43 -2.94
N ALA A 208 1.79 -32.33 -3.24
CA ALA A 208 2.89 -32.70 -2.35
C ALA A 208 4.10 -31.81 -2.65
N SER A 209 4.76 -31.31 -1.61
CA SER A 209 6.00 -30.55 -1.73
C SER A 209 7.17 -31.36 -1.15
N ARG A 210 8.41 -30.88 -1.35
CA ARG A 210 9.58 -31.46 -0.68
C ARG A 210 9.51 -31.40 0.86
N TYR A 211 8.69 -30.49 1.41
CA TYR A 211 8.53 -30.26 2.84
C TYR A 211 7.21 -30.81 3.42
N TRP A 212 6.23 -31.12 2.57
CA TRP A 212 4.96 -31.71 2.97
C TRP A 212 4.54 -32.80 1.96
N LYS A 213 5.14 -33.98 2.12
CA LYS A 213 5.00 -35.10 1.16
C LYS A 213 3.65 -35.82 1.27
N ASP A 214 3.06 -35.78 2.46
CA ASP A 214 1.82 -36.45 2.86
C ASP A 214 0.64 -35.47 3.01
N LYS A 215 0.72 -34.29 2.36
CA LYS A 215 -0.33 -33.24 2.42
C LYS A 215 -1.73 -33.76 2.11
N THR A 216 -1.89 -34.57 1.06
CA THR A 216 -3.17 -35.17 0.68
C THR A 216 -3.64 -36.29 1.61
N GLN A 217 -2.72 -36.90 2.37
CA GLN A 217 -3.06 -37.88 3.41
C GLN A 217 -3.52 -37.19 4.69
N TYR A 218 -2.92 -36.03 5.02
CA TYR A 218 -3.41 -35.18 6.11
C TYR A 218 -4.84 -34.72 5.85
N ASN A 219 -5.09 -34.15 4.66
CA ASN A 219 -6.43 -33.78 4.25
C ASN A 219 -6.56 -33.79 2.73
N SER A 220 -7.47 -34.61 2.22
CA SER A 220 -7.76 -34.69 0.78
C SER A 220 -8.43 -33.41 0.25
N ASN A 221 -9.08 -32.62 1.11
CA ASN A 221 -9.64 -31.32 0.77
C ASN A 221 -8.59 -30.21 0.87
N LEU A 222 -7.89 -29.96 -0.25
CA LEU A 222 -6.83 -28.95 -0.32
C LEU A 222 -7.33 -27.53 -0.02
N THR A 223 -8.62 -27.24 -0.27
CA THR A 223 -9.25 -25.96 0.07
C THR A 223 -9.24 -25.73 1.58
N GLN A 224 -9.53 -26.76 2.38
CA GLN A 224 -9.48 -26.63 3.83
C GLN A 224 -8.05 -26.33 4.33
N ILE A 225 -7.04 -26.94 3.72
CA ILE A 225 -5.63 -26.66 4.05
C ILE A 225 -5.28 -25.21 3.72
N SER A 226 -5.61 -24.77 2.50
CA SER A 226 -5.33 -23.41 2.02
C SER A 226 -6.04 -22.35 2.87
N GLU A 227 -7.35 -22.52 3.10
CA GLU A 227 -8.15 -21.60 3.91
C GLU A 227 -7.73 -21.56 5.37
N LYS A 228 -7.31 -22.69 5.95
CA LYS A 228 -6.78 -22.70 7.31
C LYS A 228 -5.48 -21.91 7.40
N MET A 229 -4.58 -22.04 6.42
CA MET A 229 -3.35 -21.25 6.36
C MET A 229 -3.65 -19.75 6.16
N ARG A 230 -4.63 -19.41 5.31
CA ARG A 230 -5.10 -18.04 5.11
C ARG A 230 -5.59 -17.44 6.43
N GLN A 231 -6.49 -18.15 7.12
CA GLN A 231 -7.03 -17.73 8.41
C GLN A 231 -5.95 -17.57 9.48
N TYR A 232 -4.97 -18.48 9.55
CA TYR A 232 -3.88 -18.38 10.52
C TYR A 232 -2.95 -17.19 10.23
N SER A 233 -2.59 -17.00 8.96
CA SER A 233 -1.76 -15.86 8.53
C SER A 233 -2.46 -14.53 8.81
N THR A 234 -3.75 -14.41 8.47
CA THR A 234 -4.58 -13.23 8.78
C THR A 234 -4.69 -13.01 10.29
N LEU A 235 -5.02 -14.06 11.07
CA LEU A 235 -5.19 -13.97 12.52
C LEU A 235 -3.94 -13.44 13.21
N VAL A 236 -2.78 -14.03 12.90
CA VAL A 236 -1.50 -13.60 13.49
C VAL A 236 -1.14 -12.17 13.08
N ASN A 237 -1.42 -11.78 11.84
CA ASN A 237 -1.17 -10.42 11.39
C ASN A 237 -2.06 -9.41 12.13
N SER A 238 -3.33 -9.73 12.36
CA SER A 238 -4.21 -8.93 13.21
C SER A 238 -3.70 -8.89 14.66
N ILE A 239 -3.20 -10.02 15.21
CA ILE A 239 -2.57 -10.03 16.53
C ILE A 239 -1.41 -9.05 16.57
N TYR A 240 -0.49 -9.04 15.60
CA TYR A 240 0.60 -8.06 15.56
C TYR A 240 0.11 -6.62 15.45
N GLU A 241 -0.90 -6.36 14.60
CA GLU A 241 -1.49 -5.04 14.40
C GLU A 241 -2.01 -4.43 15.71
N PHE A 242 -2.60 -5.25 16.60
CA PHE A 242 -3.10 -4.80 17.90
C PHE A 242 -2.07 -4.92 19.03
N GLN A 243 -1.31 -6.02 19.08
CA GLN A 243 -0.38 -6.33 20.16
C GLN A 243 0.84 -5.39 20.15
N VAL A 244 1.40 -5.05 18.98
CA VAL A 244 2.55 -4.13 18.88
C VAL A 244 2.24 -2.75 19.50
N PRO A 245 1.21 -2.01 19.06
CA PRO A 245 0.89 -0.72 19.66
C PRO A 245 0.45 -0.86 21.12
N TYR A 246 -0.22 -1.94 21.51
CA TYR A 246 -0.56 -2.19 22.90
C TYR A 246 0.69 -2.31 23.79
N GLN A 247 1.65 -3.16 23.42
CA GLN A 247 2.89 -3.36 24.19
C GLN A 247 3.77 -2.11 24.21
N VAL A 248 3.80 -1.34 23.11
CA VAL A 248 4.70 -0.18 22.99
C VAL A 248 4.10 1.08 23.60
N LYS A 249 2.83 1.38 23.29
CA LYS A 249 2.20 2.68 23.64
C LYS A 249 1.35 2.61 24.90
N ILE A 250 0.65 1.49 25.12
CA ILE A 250 -0.31 1.35 26.22
C ILE A 250 0.40 0.85 27.48
N THR A 251 1.00 -0.34 27.43
CA THR A 251 1.73 -0.91 28.57
C THR A 251 3.08 -0.23 28.79
N ARG A 252 3.62 0.43 27.76
CA ARG A 252 4.94 1.06 27.75
C ARG A 252 6.06 0.07 28.10
N ARG A 253 5.91 -1.21 27.70
CA ARG A 253 6.88 -2.30 27.93
C ARG A 253 8.29 -1.91 27.46
N TYR A 254 8.39 -1.16 26.35
CA TYR A 254 9.65 -0.75 25.73
C TYR A 254 9.88 0.77 25.82
N SER A 255 10.25 1.26 27.00
CA SER A 255 10.47 2.70 27.22
C SER A 255 11.62 3.25 26.37
N LYS A 256 11.40 4.42 25.76
CA LYS A 256 12.35 5.11 24.86
C LYS A 256 12.75 4.30 23.63
N SER A 257 11.94 3.32 23.23
CA SER A 257 12.16 2.53 22.03
C SER A 257 11.29 2.99 20.86
N GLN A 258 11.73 2.68 19.65
CA GLN A 258 11.00 2.86 18.39
C GLN A 258 10.69 1.48 17.81
N PHE A 259 9.45 1.32 17.31
CA PHE A 259 8.97 0.09 16.70
C PHE A 259 8.39 0.39 15.33
N ALA A 260 8.67 -0.50 14.38
CA ALA A 260 7.96 -0.58 13.11
C ALA A 260 7.38 -2.00 12.96
N LEU A 261 6.11 -2.07 12.59
CA LEU A 261 5.49 -3.28 12.06
C LEU A 261 5.58 -3.19 10.54
N PHE A 262 6.42 -4.02 9.94
CA PHE A 262 6.63 -4.06 8.50
C PHE A 262 5.70 -5.09 7.88
N ASP A 263 4.79 -4.61 7.04
CA ASP A 263 3.75 -5.41 6.41
C ASP A 263 4.30 -6.10 5.15
N VAL A 264 4.87 -7.30 5.32
CA VAL A 264 5.23 -8.16 4.19
C VAL A 264 4.01 -8.82 3.56
N HIS A 265 2.90 -8.92 4.30
CA HIS A 265 1.69 -9.57 3.82
C HIS A 265 1.17 -8.86 2.56
N SER A 266 1.14 -7.53 2.60
CA SER A 266 0.70 -6.70 1.48
C SER A 266 1.72 -6.58 0.33
N LEU A 267 2.96 -7.06 0.49
CA LEU A 267 3.97 -7.05 -0.58
C LEU A 267 3.76 -8.16 -1.61
N VAL A 268 3.16 -9.26 -1.19
CA VAL A 268 2.71 -10.32 -2.09
C VAL A 268 1.25 -10.02 -2.37
N PRO A 269 0.91 -9.47 -3.56
CA PRO A 269 -0.47 -9.12 -3.84
C PRO A 269 -1.36 -10.35 -3.66
N GLU A 270 -2.35 -10.26 -2.76
CA GLU A 270 -3.44 -11.22 -2.71
C GLU A 270 -4.09 -11.25 -4.10
N TYR A 271 -3.92 -12.36 -4.81
CA TYR A 271 -4.67 -12.66 -6.02
C TYR A 271 -6.11 -13.06 -5.66
N SER A 272 -6.83 -12.32 -4.83
CA SER A 272 -8.28 -12.49 -4.62
C SER A 272 -8.79 -11.66 -3.44
N SER A 273 -9.65 -10.67 -3.74
CA SER A 273 -10.92 -10.48 -3.01
C SER A 273 -11.62 -9.19 -3.39
N LEU A 274 -10.92 -8.12 -3.78
CA LEU A 274 -11.58 -6.90 -4.29
C LEU A 274 -11.77 -6.89 -5.82
N MET A 275 -10.96 -7.66 -6.56
CA MET A 275 -11.07 -7.75 -8.03
C MET A 275 -11.73 -9.05 -8.54
N ALA A 276 -12.17 -9.92 -7.64
CA ALA A 276 -12.87 -11.18 -7.98
C ALA A 276 -14.39 -11.09 -7.75
N MET A 277 -14.88 -10.00 -7.17
CA MET A 277 -16.29 -9.64 -7.23
C MET A 277 -16.57 -9.00 -8.60
N ASN A 278 -17.80 -9.11 -9.11
CA ASN A 278 -18.23 -8.34 -10.28
C ASN A 278 -18.26 -6.86 -9.88
N LEU A 279 -17.11 -6.19 -9.94
CA LEU A 279 -16.98 -4.85 -9.39
C LEU A 279 -17.83 -3.89 -10.25
N MET A 280 -18.75 -3.17 -9.62
CA MET A 280 -19.43 -2.05 -10.28
C MET A 280 -18.76 -0.75 -9.85
N ASN A 281 -18.18 -0.03 -10.81
CA ASN A 281 -17.57 1.27 -10.59
C ASN A 281 -18.58 2.38 -10.88
N TYR A 282 -19.02 3.06 -9.84
CA TYR A 282 -19.86 4.24 -9.92
C TYR A 282 -18.97 5.47 -9.84
N SER A 283 -18.76 6.12 -10.98
CA SER A 283 -17.89 7.30 -11.08
C SER A 283 -18.71 8.57 -11.12
N SER A 284 -18.28 9.56 -10.34
CA SER A 284 -18.68 10.96 -10.50
C SER A 284 -17.43 11.81 -10.70
N GLY A 285 -17.55 12.88 -11.46
CA GLY A 285 -16.41 13.73 -11.77
C GLY A 285 -16.68 14.74 -12.85
N ASP A 286 -15.59 15.24 -13.42
CA ASP A 286 -15.61 16.19 -14.51
C ASP A 286 -15.02 15.61 -15.81
N SER A 287 -14.40 16.45 -16.63
CA SER A 287 -13.76 16.03 -17.89
C SER A 287 -12.64 15.02 -17.67
N TYR A 288 -11.98 15.00 -16.51
CA TYR A 288 -10.89 14.06 -16.22
C TYR A 288 -11.39 12.61 -16.06
N THR A 289 -12.70 12.42 -15.87
CA THR A 289 -13.34 11.13 -15.59
C THR A 289 -14.35 10.70 -16.65
N THR A 290 -15.00 11.64 -17.34
CA THR A 290 -16.12 11.33 -18.25
C THR A 290 -15.75 10.37 -19.40
N VAL A 291 -16.59 9.37 -19.61
CA VAL A 291 -16.59 8.44 -20.76
C VAL A 291 -17.78 8.67 -21.70
N GLY A 292 -18.64 9.64 -21.38
CA GLY A 292 -19.83 9.98 -22.16
C GLY A 292 -21.04 9.07 -21.94
N PHE A 293 -21.09 8.37 -20.80
CA PHE A 293 -22.23 7.52 -20.42
C PHE A 293 -23.52 8.33 -20.24
N GLN A 294 -24.60 7.79 -20.81
CA GLN A 294 -25.95 8.32 -20.64
C GLN A 294 -26.79 7.26 -19.91
N TYR A 295 -27.25 7.61 -18.71
CA TYR A 295 -28.05 6.71 -17.85
C TYR A 295 -29.38 6.28 -18.49
N GLY A 296 -29.94 7.08 -19.42
CA GLY A 296 -31.12 6.71 -20.21
C GLY A 296 -30.83 5.82 -21.42
N GLY A 297 -29.56 5.49 -21.69
CA GLY A 297 -29.13 4.64 -22.79
C GLY A 297 -28.93 3.16 -22.40
N SER A 298 -28.23 2.42 -23.25
CA SER A 298 -27.86 1.02 -22.98
C SER A 298 -26.97 0.92 -21.74
N GLN A 299 -27.37 0.09 -20.78
CA GLN A 299 -26.64 -0.05 -19.52
C GLN A 299 -25.34 -0.87 -19.68
N PRO A 300 -24.33 -0.64 -18.81
CA PRO A 300 -23.11 -1.42 -18.72
C PRO A 300 -23.36 -2.93 -18.68
N ASN A 301 -22.60 -3.67 -19.47
CA ASN A 301 -22.63 -5.14 -19.49
C ASN A 301 -21.26 -5.70 -19.93
N ALA A 302 -21.09 -7.02 -19.89
CA ALA A 302 -19.80 -7.64 -20.21
C ALA A 302 -19.28 -7.33 -21.64
N SER A 303 -20.17 -7.10 -22.61
CA SER A 303 -19.79 -6.77 -24.00
C SER A 303 -19.46 -5.29 -24.19
N ASN A 304 -20.09 -4.41 -23.40
CA ASN A 304 -19.72 -3.00 -23.31
C ASN A 304 -19.67 -2.55 -21.84
N PRO A 305 -18.49 -2.63 -21.20
CA PRO A 305 -18.32 -2.33 -19.78
C PRO A 305 -18.70 -0.91 -19.34
N ILE A 306 -18.79 0.05 -20.25
CA ILE A 306 -19.25 1.43 -19.98
C ILE A 306 -20.71 1.68 -20.42
N GLY A 307 -21.37 0.66 -20.99
CA GLY A 307 -22.77 0.68 -21.42
C GLY A 307 -23.03 1.43 -22.72
N ASN A 308 -22.76 2.73 -22.73
CA ASN A 308 -22.83 3.59 -23.91
C ASN A 308 -21.88 4.78 -23.75
N PRO A 309 -21.25 5.28 -24.85
CA PRO A 309 -21.15 4.65 -26.17
C PRO A 309 -20.25 3.39 -26.13
N ALA A 310 -19.88 2.83 -27.29
CA ALA A 310 -18.91 1.72 -27.36
C ALA A 310 -17.52 2.18 -26.90
N LEU A 311 -16.70 1.26 -26.37
CA LEU A 311 -15.29 1.54 -26.05
C LEU A 311 -14.45 1.74 -27.33
N PRO A 312 -13.50 2.71 -27.36
CA PRO A 312 -13.34 3.81 -26.39
C PRO A 312 -14.53 4.76 -26.42
N GLY A 313 -14.94 5.20 -25.24
CA GLY A 313 -16.00 6.17 -25.04
C GLY A 313 -15.59 7.59 -25.44
N LYS A 314 -16.43 8.57 -25.06
CA LYS A 314 -16.15 9.98 -25.30
C LYS A 314 -15.35 10.56 -24.14
N THR A 315 -14.02 10.45 -24.23
CA THR A 315 -13.09 10.94 -23.21
C THR A 315 -12.38 12.22 -23.65
N THR A 316 -11.77 12.93 -22.68
CA THR A 316 -10.83 14.04 -22.96
C THR A 316 -9.37 13.62 -22.81
N SER A 317 -9.03 12.39 -23.21
CA SER A 317 -7.65 11.86 -23.16
C SER A 317 -7.10 11.42 -24.52
N GLY A 318 -7.90 11.48 -25.58
CA GLY A 318 -7.55 10.96 -26.91
C GLY A 318 -7.61 9.44 -27.03
N GLY A 319 -8.20 8.75 -26.05
CA GLY A 319 -8.38 7.30 -26.01
C GLY A 319 -8.89 6.87 -24.63
N TYR A 320 -8.33 5.81 -24.05
CA TYR A 320 -8.77 5.37 -22.72
C TYR A 320 -8.42 6.40 -21.65
N ASN A 321 -9.40 6.76 -20.83
CA ASN A 321 -9.16 7.47 -19.57
C ASN A 321 -8.96 6.48 -18.42
N TRP A 322 -8.82 6.96 -17.18
CA TRP A 322 -8.56 6.08 -16.05
C TRP A 322 -9.72 5.09 -15.78
N VAL A 323 -10.98 5.48 -15.99
CA VAL A 323 -12.15 4.61 -15.83
C VAL A 323 -12.11 3.48 -16.85
N GLU A 324 -11.83 3.81 -18.11
CA GLU A 324 -11.75 2.81 -19.19
C GLU A 324 -10.57 1.85 -18.97
N ASN A 325 -9.42 2.35 -18.51
CA ASN A 325 -8.29 1.50 -18.14
C ASN A 325 -8.61 0.59 -16.94
N LEU A 326 -9.41 1.03 -15.96
CA LEU A 326 -9.84 0.17 -14.88
C LEU A 326 -10.69 -1.01 -15.38
N VAL A 327 -11.65 -0.76 -16.27
CA VAL A 327 -12.55 -1.81 -16.77
C VAL A 327 -11.97 -2.67 -17.89
N ALA A 328 -10.98 -2.17 -18.64
CA ALA A 328 -10.43 -2.88 -19.80
C ALA A 328 -9.02 -3.47 -19.59
N LYS A 329 -8.21 -2.88 -18.71
CA LYS A 329 -6.79 -3.24 -18.56
C LYS A 329 -6.45 -3.75 -17.16
N TYR A 330 -6.97 -3.10 -16.12
CA TYR A 330 -6.63 -3.41 -14.73
C TYR A 330 -7.64 -4.32 -14.04
N ASN A 331 -8.69 -4.74 -14.73
CA ASN A 331 -9.67 -5.68 -14.23
C ASN A 331 -9.14 -7.13 -14.20
N LYS A 332 -9.74 -7.95 -13.33
CA LYS A 332 -9.47 -9.40 -13.23
C LYS A 332 -10.74 -10.24 -13.48
N SER A 333 -11.90 -9.67 -13.16
CA SER A 333 -13.24 -10.10 -13.56
C SER A 333 -13.88 -9.01 -14.44
N VAL A 334 -15.11 -9.24 -14.91
CA VAL A 334 -15.89 -8.18 -15.57
C VAL A 334 -16.16 -7.07 -14.53
N VAL A 335 -15.74 -5.85 -14.88
CA VAL A 335 -16.01 -4.64 -14.11
C VAL A 335 -16.91 -3.76 -14.96
N LEU A 336 -18.03 -3.30 -14.40
CA LEU A 336 -18.98 -2.43 -15.09
C LEU A 336 -18.82 -1.01 -14.58
N ALA A 337 -18.70 -0.02 -15.45
CA ALA A 337 -18.59 1.38 -15.10
C ALA A 337 -19.88 2.14 -15.42
N TYR A 338 -20.49 2.69 -14.38
CA TYR A 338 -21.61 3.64 -14.44
C TYR A 338 -21.04 5.02 -14.15
N ASP A 339 -20.70 5.74 -15.21
CA ASP A 339 -19.99 7.01 -15.09
C ASP A 339 -20.92 8.21 -15.26
N PHE A 340 -21.20 8.90 -14.18
CA PHE A 340 -22.02 10.12 -14.16
C PHE A 340 -21.19 11.38 -14.37
N ALA A 341 -19.87 11.28 -14.57
CA ALA A 341 -19.01 12.43 -14.73
C ALA A 341 -19.39 13.27 -15.97
N ILE A 342 -19.47 14.59 -15.78
CA ILE A 342 -19.84 15.55 -16.82
C ILE A 342 -18.71 16.56 -17.01
N ALA A 343 -18.23 16.71 -18.24
CA ALA A 343 -17.18 17.68 -18.56
C ALA A 343 -17.53 19.10 -18.08
N GLY A 344 -16.59 19.73 -17.35
CA GLY A 344 -16.73 21.08 -16.81
C GLY A 344 -17.58 21.20 -15.54
N ALA A 345 -17.98 20.07 -14.93
CA ALA A 345 -18.73 20.06 -13.68
C ALA A 345 -17.91 20.65 -12.51
N THR A 346 -18.60 21.45 -11.69
CA THR A 346 -18.16 21.89 -10.35
C THR A 346 -18.86 21.01 -9.30
N VAL A 347 -18.43 21.09 -8.04
CA VAL A 347 -19.06 20.33 -6.95
C VAL A 347 -20.51 20.77 -6.73
N ASP A 348 -20.73 22.08 -6.59
CA ASP A 348 -22.05 22.67 -6.40
C ASP A 348 -22.19 23.92 -7.28
N SER A 349 -23.16 23.90 -8.20
CA SER A 349 -23.44 24.99 -9.13
C SER A 349 -23.96 26.26 -8.46
N ASN A 350 -24.47 26.16 -7.22
CA ASN A 350 -24.91 27.32 -6.44
C ASN A 350 -23.75 28.06 -5.78
N LEU A 351 -22.67 27.34 -5.45
CA LEU A 351 -21.45 27.93 -4.89
C LEU A 351 -20.54 28.45 -6.00
N ILE A 352 -20.32 27.62 -7.04
CA ILE A 352 -19.45 27.93 -8.16
C ILE A 352 -20.17 27.52 -9.44
N PRO A 353 -20.72 28.47 -10.21
CA PRO A 353 -21.38 28.17 -11.47
C PRO A 353 -20.43 27.47 -12.45
N PRO A 354 -20.87 26.39 -13.13
CA PRO A 354 -20.09 25.81 -14.21
C PRO A 354 -20.05 26.75 -15.41
N TYR A 355 -19.22 26.42 -16.42
CA TYR A 355 -19.04 27.28 -17.60
C TYR A 355 -20.32 27.45 -18.44
N GLN A 356 -21.29 26.55 -18.29
CA GLN A 356 -22.61 26.61 -18.92
C GLN A 356 -23.68 26.08 -17.95
N PRO A 357 -24.88 26.71 -17.87
CA PRO A 357 -25.94 26.29 -16.94
C PRO A 357 -26.44 24.86 -17.10
N ALA A 358 -26.25 24.25 -18.27
CA ALA A 358 -26.68 22.87 -18.54
C ALA A 358 -25.76 21.80 -17.93
N VAL A 359 -24.53 22.18 -17.54
CA VAL A 359 -23.53 21.27 -16.97
C VAL A 359 -23.98 20.84 -15.58
N LYS A 360 -24.03 19.53 -15.33
CA LYS A 360 -24.50 18.98 -14.06
C LYS A 360 -23.37 18.90 -13.04
N SER A 361 -23.57 19.54 -11.89
CA SER A 361 -22.63 19.55 -10.75
C SER A 361 -22.56 18.18 -10.06
N PHE A 362 -21.60 17.99 -9.14
CA PHE A 362 -21.53 16.75 -8.35
C PHE A 362 -22.82 16.49 -7.58
N VAL A 363 -23.41 17.53 -6.96
CA VAL A 363 -24.72 17.46 -6.29
C VAL A 363 -25.78 16.85 -7.23
N GLN A 364 -25.83 17.31 -8.48
CA GLN A 364 -26.79 16.83 -9.47
C GLN A 364 -26.43 15.43 -9.99
N GLN A 365 -25.14 15.07 -10.10
CA GLN A 365 -24.70 13.72 -10.47
C GLN A 365 -25.12 12.69 -9.41
N VAL A 366 -24.96 13.00 -8.12
CA VAL A 366 -25.46 12.14 -7.01
C VAL A 366 -26.98 12.06 -7.02
N GLN A 367 -27.67 13.18 -7.26
CA GLN A 367 -29.12 13.16 -7.40
C GLN A 367 -29.59 12.22 -8.52
N ILE A 368 -28.96 12.29 -9.70
CA ILE A 368 -29.26 11.38 -10.82
C ILE A 368 -29.03 9.92 -10.42
N PHE A 369 -27.91 9.64 -9.73
CA PHE A 369 -27.65 8.30 -9.21
C PHE A 369 -28.75 7.83 -8.25
N GLN A 370 -29.16 8.68 -7.30
CA GLN A 370 -30.21 8.34 -6.36
C GLN A 370 -31.54 8.06 -7.08
N GLU A 371 -31.96 8.94 -7.98
CA GLU A 371 -33.22 8.81 -8.70
C GLU A 371 -33.32 7.53 -9.54
N HIS A 372 -32.20 7.11 -10.15
CA HIS A 372 -32.22 6.01 -11.12
C HIS A 372 -31.65 4.69 -10.60
N TYR A 373 -30.84 4.70 -9.54
CA TYR A 373 -30.07 3.53 -9.11
C TYR A 373 -30.16 3.20 -7.61
N SER A 374 -30.69 4.09 -6.74
CA SER A 374 -30.76 3.79 -5.29
C SER A 374 -31.83 2.76 -4.91
N ASN A 375 -32.92 2.65 -5.69
CA ASN A 375 -34.05 1.78 -5.39
C ASN A 375 -34.18 0.60 -6.37
N THR A 376 -33.22 0.41 -7.27
CA THR A 376 -33.28 -0.67 -8.26
C THR A 376 -32.58 -1.92 -7.73
N SER A 377 -33.36 -2.79 -7.09
CA SER A 377 -32.86 -4.09 -6.60
C SER A 377 -32.11 -4.84 -7.71
N GLY A 378 -30.83 -5.14 -7.48
CA GLY A 378 -29.98 -5.90 -8.40
C GLY A 378 -29.12 -5.08 -9.35
N THR A 379 -29.16 -3.74 -9.32
CA THR A 379 -28.25 -2.91 -10.14
C THR A 379 -26.89 -2.70 -9.47
N TRP A 380 -26.80 -2.71 -8.15
CA TRP A 380 -25.54 -2.68 -7.41
C TRP A 380 -25.72 -3.18 -5.98
N ASN A 381 -24.61 -3.60 -5.37
CA ASN A 381 -24.59 -4.14 -4.02
C ASN A 381 -23.51 -3.44 -3.19
N SER A 382 -23.75 -3.26 -1.88
CA SER A 382 -22.80 -2.60 -0.98
C SER A 382 -21.46 -3.33 -0.87
N ASN A 383 -21.42 -4.64 -1.11
CA ASN A 383 -20.25 -5.49 -0.95
C ASN A 383 -19.36 -5.58 -2.21
N ASP A 384 -19.83 -5.17 -3.38
CA ASP A 384 -19.09 -5.29 -4.65
C ASP A 384 -19.04 -4.00 -5.50
N SER A 385 -19.55 -2.90 -4.97
CA SER A 385 -19.63 -1.63 -5.70
C SER A 385 -18.67 -0.59 -5.15
N LEU A 386 -17.83 -0.07 -6.04
CA LEU A 386 -16.86 0.98 -5.78
C LEU A 386 -17.43 2.33 -6.22
N PHE A 387 -17.43 3.30 -5.32
CA PHE A 387 -17.85 4.67 -5.60
C PHE A 387 -16.62 5.57 -5.69
N THR A 388 -16.54 6.37 -6.74
CA THR A 388 -15.38 7.22 -7.00
C THR A 388 -15.80 8.65 -7.30
N ALA A 389 -15.00 9.61 -6.83
CA ALA A 389 -15.24 11.03 -7.07
C ALA A 389 -13.93 11.78 -7.33
N TRP A 390 -13.89 12.54 -8.43
CA TRP A 390 -12.76 13.40 -8.80
C TRP A 390 -13.24 14.78 -9.26
N PHE A 391 -13.07 15.80 -8.41
CA PHE A 391 -13.52 17.18 -8.64
C PHE A 391 -12.50 18.18 -8.11
N GLY A 392 -12.68 19.46 -8.45
CA GLY A 392 -11.84 20.59 -8.02
C GLY A 392 -11.11 21.29 -9.17
N MET A 393 -10.98 20.65 -10.33
CA MET A 393 -10.27 21.19 -11.50
C MET A 393 -11.03 22.36 -12.10
N ASN A 394 -12.36 22.31 -12.08
CA ASN A 394 -13.21 23.41 -12.52
C ASN A 394 -13.50 24.40 -11.39
N ASP A 395 -13.58 23.92 -10.14
CA ASP A 395 -13.91 24.73 -8.97
C ASP A 395 -12.82 25.77 -8.67
N ILE A 396 -11.53 25.37 -8.61
CA ILE A 396 -10.45 26.27 -8.22
C ILE A 396 -10.28 27.44 -9.21
N PRO A 397 -10.09 27.22 -10.52
CA PRO A 397 -9.86 28.34 -11.46
C PRO A 397 -11.09 29.22 -11.69
N ARG A 398 -12.30 28.74 -11.39
CA ARG A 398 -13.52 29.57 -11.46
C ARG A 398 -13.76 30.32 -10.16
N GLY A 399 -13.49 29.66 -9.04
CA GLY A 399 -13.69 30.18 -7.71
C GLY A 399 -12.68 31.26 -7.32
N GLU A 400 -11.43 31.19 -7.80
CA GLU A 400 -10.39 32.17 -7.46
C GLU A 400 -10.74 33.62 -7.87
N ASN A 401 -11.63 33.77 -8.85
CA ASN A 401 -12.13 35.07 -9.31
C ASN A 401 -13.32 35.61 -8.48
N LEU A 402 -13.81 34.84 -7.50
CA LEU A 402 -14.88 35.26 -6.59
C LEU A 402 -14.31 36.01 -5.38
N SER A 403 -15.02 37.04 -4.93
CA SER A 403 -14.56 37.95 -3.86
C SER A 403 -14.35 37.28 -2.49
N ASP A 404 -14.86 36.06 -2.28
CA ASP A 404 -14.74 35.30 -1.02
C ASP A 404 -14.32 33.84 -1.25
N TRP A 405 -13.36 33.63 -2.15
CA TRP A 405 -12.87 32.29 -2.49
C TRP A 405 -12.43 31.46 -1.26
N THR A 406 -11.88 32.08 -0.23
CA THR A 406 -11.44 31.35 0.98
C THR A 406 -12.62 30.69 1.69
N THR A 407 -13.76 31.37 1.83
CA THR A 407 -14.97 30.80 2.41
C THR A 407 -15.61 29.80 1.45
N ILE A 408 -15.78 30.19 0.18
CA ILE A 408 -16.44 29.38 -0.85
C ILE A 408 -15.72 28.05 -1.05
N SER A 409 -14.39 28.05 -1.14
CA SER A 409 -13.60 26.80 -1.28
C SER A 409 -13.82 25.83 -0.10
N GLY A 410 -13.98 26.35 1.12
CA GLY A 410 -14.34 25.56 2.29
C GLY A 410 -15.74 24.95 2.20
N GLU A 411 -16.72 25.74 1.77
CA GLU A 411 -18.11 25.29 1.53
C GLU A 411 -18.19 24.27 0.40
N THR A 412 -17.43 24.46 -0.68
CA THR A 412 -17.31 23.52 -1.79
C THR A 412 -16.80 22.16 -1.31
N VAL A 413 -15.77 22.13 -0.47
CA VAL A 413 -15.27 20.86 0.12
C VAL A 413 -16.31 20.24 1.07
N GLN A 414 -17.04 21.04 1.83
CA GLN A 414 -18.13 20.51 2.67
C GLN A 414 -19.24 19.88 1.83
N GLN A 415 -19.63 20.50 0.72
CA GLN A 415 -20.61 19.92 -0.21
C GLN A 415 -20.11 18.63 -0.84
N TYR A 416 -18.83 18.55 -1.22
CA TYR A 416 -18.22 17.31 -1.70
C TYR A 416 -18.38 16.17 -0.69
N LEU A 417 -18.11 16.44 0.60
CA LEU A 417 -18.24 15.44 1.66
C LEU A 417 -19.71 15.10 1.96
N ALA A 418 -20.62 16.07 1.86
CA ALA A 418 -22.05 15.84 2.01
C ALA A 418 -22.56 14.86 0.93
N GLN A 419 -22.10 15.00 -0.31
CA GLN A 419 -22.42 14.06 -1.39
C GLN A 419 -21.88 12.64 -1.10
N ALA A 420 -20.66 12.52 -0.58
CA ALA A 420 -20.12 11.24 -0.13
C ALA A 420 -20.95 10.62 1.01
N GLN A 421 -21.43 11.43 1.95
CA GLN A 421 -22.31 10.99 3.04
C GLN A 421 -23.65 10.47 2.51
N ILE A 422 -24.26 11.18 1.55
CA ILE A 422 -25.50 10.74 0.90
C ILE A 422 -25.32 9.36 0.27
N LEU A 423 -24.21 9.14 -0.45
CA LEU A 423 -23.90 7.83 -1.04
C LEU A 423 -23.70 6.74 0.02
N TYR A 424 -23.04 7.06 1.14
CA TYR A 424 -22.86 6.12 2.25
C TYR A 424 -24.19 5.74 2.91
N ASP A 425 -25.06 6.72 3.14
CA ASP A 425 -26.34 6.55 3.82
C ASP A 425 -27.29 5.64 3.02
N ILE A 426 -27.19 5.65 1.69
CA ILE A 426 -27.95 4.73 0.81
C ILE A 426 -27.28 3.36 0.63
N GLY A 427 -26.15 3.10 1.28
CA GLY A 427 -25.57 1.76 1.41
C GLY A 427 -24.19 1.55 0.77
N SER A 428 -23.60 2.54 0.12
CA SER A 428 -22.24 2.35 -0.43
C SER A 428 -21.19 2.20 0.68
N ARG A 429 -20.20 1.32 0.45
CA ARG A 429 -19.18 0.99 1.46
C ARG A 429 -17.75 1.05 0.94
N TYR A 430 -17.51 1.19 -0.36
CA TYR A 430 -16.16 1.30 -0.92
C TYR A 430 -16.02 2.62 -1.66
N PHE A 431 -15.07 3.45 -1.24
CA PHE A 431 -14.86 4.78 -1.81
C PHE A 431 -13.42 5.02 -2.23
N VAL A 432 -13.20 5.55 -3.43
CA VAL A 432 -11.92 6.13 -3.85
C VAL A 432 -12.11 7.61 -4.18
N PHE A 433 -11.46 8.47 -3.41
CA PHE A 433 -11.44 9.90 -3.64
C PHE A 433 -10.11 10.32 -4.28
N LEU A 434 -10.15 11.22 -5.25
CA LEU A 434 -8.97 11.70 -5.95
C LEU A 434 -8.74 13.17 -5.66
N GLU A 435 -7.51 13.51 -5.29
CA GLU A 435 -7.06 14.89 -5.10
C GLU A 435 -6.99 15.64 -6.44
N VAL A 436 -7.03 16.97 -6.40
CA VAL A 436 -6.81 17.81 -7.58
C VAL A 436 -5.35 17.67 -8.05
N PRO A 437 -5.10 17.39 -9.35
CA PRO A 437 -3.77 17.30 -9.92
C PRO A 437 -3.07 18.67 -9.92
N PRO A 438 -1.76 18.75 -10.21
CA PRO A 438 -1.02 20.01 -10.14
C PRO A 438 -1.38 20.89 -11.35
N LEU A 439 -2.50 21.62 -11.26
CA LEU A 439 -3.05 22.45 -12.34
C LEU A 439 -2.06 23.50 -12.85
N GLN A 440 -1.19 24.01 -11.96
CA GLN A 440 -0.12 24.94 -12.31
C GLN A 440 0.90 24.37 -13.31
N ARG A 441 0.91 23.04 -13.53
CA ARG A 441 1.78 22.36 -14.50
C ARG A 441 1.10 22.03 -15.82
N THR A 442 -0.18 22.40 -15.98
CA THR A 442 -0.86 22.25 -17.28
C THR A 442 -0.22 23.19 -18.31
N PRO A 443 -0.12 22.81 -19.59
CA PRO A 443 0.40 23.71 -20.62
C PRO A 443 -0.30 25.06 -20.67
N LEU A 444 -1.61 25.10 -20.40
CA LEU A 444 -2.41 26.31 -20.28
C LEU A 444 -1.85 27.25 -19.20
N LEU A 445 -1.70 26.76 -17.96
CA LEU A 445 -1.23 27.59 -16.84
C LEU A 445 0.26 27.92 -16.94
N LEU A 446 1.05 27.13 -17.65
CA LEU A 446 2.45 27.47 -17.94
C LEU A 446 2.58 28.66 -18.90
N GLY A 447 1.51 28.99 -19.65
CA GLY A 447 1.43 30.22 -20.45
C GLY A 447 1.13 31.48 -19.62
N GLU A 448 0.70 31.33 -18.36
CA GLU A 448 0.38 32.43 -17.46
C GLU A 448 1.61 32.96 -16.70
N SER A 449 1.46 34.10 -16.03
CA SER A 449 2.53 34.69 -15.22
C SER A 449 2.99 33.77 -14.08
N ALA A 450 4.25 33.88 -13.67
CA ALA A 450 4.79 33.10 -12.54
C ALA A 450 3.94 33.28 -11.26
N SER A 451 3.44 34.48 -11.00
CA SER A 451 2.56 34.75 -9.87
C SER A 451 1.21 34.03 -9.97
N ALA A 452 0.63 33.91 -11.17
CA ALA A 452 -0.60 33.13 -11.39
C ALA A 452 -0.35 31.62 -11.20
N GLN A 453 0.79 31.11 -11.67
CA GLN A 453 1.18 29.71 -11.44
C GLN A 453 1.38 29.41 -9.95
N GLU A 454 2.03 30.31 -9.20
CA GLU A 454 2.21 30.19 -7.75
C GLU A 454 0.89 30.26 -6.99
N ALA A 455 -0.02 31.17 -7.38
CA ALA A 455 -1.36 31.28 -6.80
C ALA A 455 -2.16 29.98 -7.02
N MET A 456 -2.20 29.47 -8.26
CA MET A 456 -2.85 28.20 -8.60
C MET A 456 -2.27 27.03 -7.79
N ALA A 457 -0.93 26.95 -7.67
CA ALA A 457 -0.28 25.92 -6.85
C ALA A 457 -0.68 26.01 -5.37
N SER A 458 -0.78 27.24 -4.83
CA SER A 458 -1.21 27.50 -3.46
C SER A 458 -2.64 27.04 -3.22
N ASP A 459 -3.55 27.34 -4.15
CA ASP A 459 -4.96 27.03 -4.00
C ASP A 459 -5.25 25.54 -4.22
N VAL A 460 -4.56 24.88 -5.16
CA VAL A 460 -4.56 23.41 -5.26
C VAL A 460 -4.09 22.75 -3.96
N ASP A 461 -3.01 23.24 -3.34
CA ASP A 461 -2.52 22.68 -2.07
C ASP A 461 -3.51 22.90 -0.91
N LYS A 462 -4.12 24.09 -0.79
CA LYS A 462 -5.14 24.38 0.23
C LYS A 462 -6.38 23.51 0.04
N PHE A 463 -6.89 23.43 -1.19
CA PHE A 463 -8.08 22.65 -1.52
C PHE A 463 -7.84 21.16 -1.26
N ASN A 464 -6.70 20.62 -1.69
CA ASN A 464 -6.31 19.25 -1.40
C ASN A 464 -6.15 19.00 0.11
N LYS A 465 -5.55 19.92 0.88
CA LYS A 465 -5.49 19.79 2.35
C LYS A 465 -6.87 19.72 2.99
N ALA A 466 -7.82 20.53 2.53
CA ALA A 466 -9.19 20.52 3.01
C ALA A 466 -9.90 19.18 2.67
N ILE A 467 -9.80 18.71 1.42
CA ILE A 467 -10.32 17.38 1.02
C ILE A 467 -9.70 16.28 1.88
N ARG A 468 -8.36 16.23 2.02
CA ARG A 468 -7.69 15.21 2.82
C ARG A 468 -8.20 15.18 4.26
N LYS A 469 -8.42 16.34 4.86
CA LYS A 469 -8.98 16.44 6.22
C LYS A 469 -10.41 15.91 6.23
N GLY A 470 -11.25 16.39 5.33
CA GLY A 470 -12.64 16.00 5.20
C GLY A 470 -12.84 14.50 5.00
N ILE A 471 -12.05 13.89 4.12
CA ILE A 471 -12.12 12.45 3.83
C ILE A 471 -11.66 11.59 5.01
N ARG A 472 -10.64 12.03 5.78
CA ARG A 472 -10.29 11.36 7.04
C ARG A 472 -11.42 11.46 8.06
N ASP A 473 -12.04 12.62 8.18
CA ASP A 473 -13.18 12.80 9.09
C ASP A 473 -14.36 11.92 8.64
N PHE A 474 -14.67 11.87 7.35
CA PHE A 474 -15.69 10.97 6.78
C PHE A 474 -15.39 9.50 7.08
N ALA A 475 -14.17 9.03 6.83
CA ALA A 475 -13.77 7.65 7.13
C ALA A 475 -13.86 7.31 8.63
N HIS A 476 -13.50 8.26 9.50
CA HIS A 476 -13.59 8.08 10.95
C HIS A 476 -15.05 7.94 11.44
N HIS A 477 -15.98 8.71 10.88
CA HIS A 477 -17.40 8.67 11.26
C HIS A 477 -18.14 7.49 10.63
N ASN A 478 -17.73 7.05 9.44
CA ASN A 478 -18.38 5.98 8.68
C ASN A 478 -17.54 4.70 8.69
N ARG A 479 -17.39 4.08 9.86
CA ARG A 479 -16.45 2.95 10.08
C ARG A 479 -16.73 1.68 9.27
N GLU A 480 -17.93 1.54 8.73
CA GLU A 480 -18.26 0.44 7.81
C GLU A 480 -17.72 0.69 6.40
N ALA A 481 -17.38 1.93 6.06
CA ALA A 481 -16.83 2.26 4.76
C ALA A 481 -15.32 1.97 4.72
N THR A 482 -14.88 1.34 3.65
CA THR A 482 -13.48 1.31 3.24
C THR A 482 -13.23 2.50 2.33
N VAL A 483 -12.33 3.38 2.76
CA VAL A 483 -12.04 4.64 2.07
C VAL A 483 -10.57 4.71 1.66
N TRP A 484 -10.35 4.94 0.38
CA TRP A 484 -9.05 5.21 -0.21
C TRP A 484 -9.01 6.64 -0.75
N MET A 485 -7.81 7.21 -0.76
CA MET A 485 -7.56 8.53 -1.31
C MET A 485 -6.29 8.50 -2.15
N LEU A 486 -6.38 8.98 -3.39
CA LEU A 486 -5.26 9.06 -4.31
C LEU A 486 -4.72 10.49 -4.38
N ASN A 487 -3.45 10.64 -4.02
CA ASN A 487 -2.69 11.85 -4.30
C ASN A 487 -2.28 11.88 -5.77
N THR A 488 -3.08 12.56 -6.58
CA THR A 488 -2.86 12.69 -8.03
C THR A 488 -1.70 13.61 -8.36
N THR A 489 -1.29 14.52 -7.46
CA THR A 489 -0.08 15.33 -7.63
C THR A 489 1.15 14.44 -7.83
N ASN A 490 1.30 13.39 -7.03
CA ASN A 490 2.40 12.45 -7.18
C ASN A 490 2.32 11.67 -8.49
N VAL A 491 1.12 11.26 -8.89
CA VAL A 491 0.90 10.52 -10.15
C VAL A 491 1.29 11.37 -11.36
N PHE A 492 0.82 12.62 -11.41
CA PHE A 492 1.15 13.55 -12.49
C PHE A 492 2.63 13.90 -12.50
N ASN A 493 3.22 14.24 -11.34
CA ASN A 493 4.65 14.58 -11.26
C ASN A 493 5.54 13.42 -11.71
N LYS A 494 5.17 12.16 -11.43
CA LYS A 494 5.92 10.99 -11.90
C LYS A 494 6.11 10.99 -13.43
N ALA A 495 5.08 11.39 -14.18
CA ALA A 495 5.17 11.50 -15.63
C ALA A 495 5.82 12.82 -16.07
N LEU A 496 5.39 13.94 -15.50
CA LEU A 496 5.84 15.27 -15.90
C LEU A 496 7.33 15.52 -15.59
N ASP A 497 7.89 14.86 -14.58
CA ASP A 497 9.32 14.98 -14.24
C ASP A 497 10.20 14.04 -15.08
N ASN A 498 9.61 13.07 -15.79
CA ASN A 498 10.32 12.13 -16.66
C ASN A 498 9.51 11.79 -17.94
N PRO A 499 9.19 12.78 -18.78
CA PRO A 499 8.23 12.62 -19.87
C PRO A 499 8.64 11.59 -20.93
N THR A 500 9.94 11.45 -21.19
CA THR A 500 10.45 10.51 -22.20
C THR A 500 10.26 9.05 -21.79
N ALA A 501 10.27 8.74 -20.49
CA ALA A 501 9.95 7.41 -19.99
C ALA A 501 8.49 7.00 -20.25
N TYR A 502 7.63 7.97 -20.56
CA TYR A 502 6.21 7.79 -20.86
C TYR A 502 5.85 8.14 -22.30
N GLY A 503 6.85 8.14 -23.20
CA GLY A 503 6.64 8.30 -24.64
C GLY A 503 6.40 9.74 -25.11
N ALA A 504 6.54 10.74 -24.24
CA ALA A 504 6.41 12.14 -24.59
C ALA A 504 7.78 12.83 -24.77
N PRO A 505 7.94 13.74 -25.74
CA PRO A 505 9.20 14.45 -25.96
C PRO A 505 9.56 15.40 -24.80
N ASN A 506 8.57 15.97 -24.11
CA ASN A 506 8.75 16.83 -22.94
C ASN A 506 7.44 16.92 -22.12
N ALA A 507 7.48 17.66 -21.01
CA ALA A 507 6.37 17.76 -20.07
C ALA A 507 5.27 18.76 -20.47
N VAL A 508 5.48 19.56 -21.53
CA VAL A 508 4.57 20.65 -21.93
C VAL A 508 3.88 20.40 -23.26
N CYS A 509 4.32 19.38 -24.01
CA CYS A 509 3.70 19.06 -25.28
C CYS A 509 2.28 18.52 -25.07
N TYR A 510 1.39 18.84 -26.00
CA TYR A 510 0.05 18.28 -26.07
C TYR A 510 -0.28 17.84 -27.49
N SER A 511 -1.10 16.79 -27.61
CA SER A 511 -1.49 16.22 -28.90
C SER A 511 -2.87 15.60 -28.79
N SER A 512 -3.75 15.89 -29.75
CA SER A 512 -5.14 15.39 -29.78
C SER A 512 -5.25 13.87 -29.89
N ASN A 513 -4.17 13.18 -30.29
CA ASN A 513 -4.12 11.72 -30.28
C ASN A 513 -3.96 11.14 -28.86
N GLY A 514 -3.58 11.94 -27.86
CA GLY A 514 -3.42 11.52 -26.47
C GLY A 514 -2.27 10.55 -26.18
N VAL A 515 -1.48 10.18 -27.19
CA VAL A 515 -0.41 9.15 -27.10
C VAL A 515 0.97 9.78 -27.21
N SER A 516 1.17 10.71 -28.15
CA SER A 516 2.49 11.29 -28.42
C SER A 516 2.95 12.30 -27.37
N CYS A 517 2.06 12.67 -26.45
CA CYS A 517 2.29 13.68 -25.42
C CYS A 517 1.62 13.28 -24.11
N LEU A 518 2.14 13.81 -23.00
CA LEU A 518 1.54 13.63 -21.67
C LEU A 518 0.18 14.34 -21.53
N TRP A 519 -0.08 15.31 -22.38
CA TRP A 519 -1.31 16.10 -22.41
C TRP A 519 -2.07 15.88 -23.72
N TRP A 520 -3.39 15.77 -23.65
CA TRP A 520 -4.27 15.62 -24.81
C TRP A 520 -4.53 16.97 -25.49
N ASN A 521 -4.83 17.97 -24.68
CA ASN A 521 -4.82 19.38 -25.06
C ASN A 521 -4.00 20.16 -24.03
N ASP A 522 -4.09 21.48 -24.02
CA ASP A 522 -3.36 22.32 -23.06
C ASP A 522 -3.82 22.19 -21.59
N TYR A 523 -4.84 21.39 -21.29
CA TYR A 523 -5.41 21.26 -19.95
C TYR A 523 -5.55 19.81 -19.46
N HIS A 524 -6.02 18.90 -20.31
CA HIS A 524 -6.38 17.54 -19.93
C HIS A 524 -5.23 16.55 -20.17
N PRO A 525 -5.02 15.58 -19.27
CA PRO A 525 -3.99 14.56 -19.40
C PRO A 525 -4.26 13.62 -20.58
N GLY A 526 -3.20 13.25 -21.29
CA GLY A 526 -3.20 12.18 -22.28
C GLY A 526 -3.25 10.79 -21.63
N GLN A 527 -3.27 9.75 -22.47
CA GLN A 527 -3.49 8.37 -22.07
C GLN A 527 -2.43 7.85 -21.08
N ALA A 528 -1.17 8.28 -21.19
CA ALA A 528 -0.10 7.83 -20.29
C ALA A 528 -0.34 8.24 -18.82
N ILE A 529 -0.79 9.47 -18.57
CA ILE A 529 -1.12 9.93 -17.21
C ILE A 529 -2.41 9.27 -16.73
N GLN A 530 -3.42 9.14 -17.60
CA GLN A 530 -4.68 8.45 -17.28
C GLN A 530 -4.46 6.97 -16.90
N ASP A 531 -3.55 6.28 -17.59
CA ASP A 531 -3.13 4.91 -17.26
C ASP A 531 -2.44 4.83 -15.89
N LEU A 532 -1.58 5.79 -15.57
CA LEU A 532 -0.93 5.87 -14.25
C LEU A 532 -1.94 6.12 -13.12
N VAL A 533 -2.99 6.91 -13.37
CA VAL A 533 -4.10 7.11 -12.41
C VAL A 533 -4.82 5.77 -12.20
N ALA A 534 -5.21 5.07 -13.27
CA ALA A 534 -5.86 3.76 -13.16
C ALA A 534 -4.98 2.72 -12.46
N GLN A 535 -3.69 2.67 -12.79
CA GLN A 535 -2.71 1.80 -12.13
C GLN A 535 -2.65 2.09 -10.62
N SER A 536 -2.64 3.37 -10.24
CA SER A 536 -2.53 3.78 -8.84
C SER A 536 -3.79 3.42 -8.06
N ILE A 537 -4.98 3.62 -8.64
CA ILE A 537 -6.25 3.18 -8.04
C ILE A 537 -6.29 1.66 -7.89
N SER A 538 -5.92 0.92 -8.94
CA SER A 538 -5.83 -0.54 -8.89
C SER A 538 -4.88 -1.01 -7.78
N GLY A 539 -3.74 -0.33 -7.61
CA GLY A 539 -2.79 -0.60 -6.54
C GLY A 539 -3.33 -0.29 -5.14
N LEU A 540 -4.06 0.82 -4.96
CA LEU A 540 -4.68 1.19 -3.68
C LEU A 540 -5.71 0.15 -3.24
N ILE A 541 -6.59 -0.26 -4.17
CA ILE A 541 -7.63 -1.26 -3.90
C ILE A 541 -7.00 -2.62 -3.57
N LYS A 542 -5.93 -3.02 -4.27
CA LYS A 542 -5.21 -4.28 -4.02
C LYS A 542 -4.47 -4.31 -2.68
N SER A 543 -3.87 -3.20 -2.28
CA SER A 543 -3.00 -3.14 -1.10
C SER A 543 -3.75 -3.03 0.24
N ARG A 544 -5.09 -2.97 0.24
CA ARG A 544 -5.94 -2.72 1.44
C ARG A 544 -5.44 -1.57 2.31
N ALA A 545 -4.72 -0.60 1.75
CA ALA A 545 -4.15 0.50 2.50
C ALA A 545 -5.24 1.48 2.94
N HIS A 546 -5.80 1.27 4.13
CA HIS A 546 -6.78 2.17 4.73
C HIS A 546 -6.18 3.59 4.88
N ALA A 547 -6.96 4.60 4.55
CA ALA A 547 -6.65 5.96 4.98
C ALA A 547 -6.84 6.07 6.51
N ILE A 548 -5.75 5.91 7.28
CA ILE A 548 -5.68 6.41 8.66
C ILE A 548 -5.66 7.93 8.65
#